data_AF-A0A9P1MQ11-F1
#
_entry.id   AF-A0A9P1MQ11-F1
#
_cell.length_a   1.000
_cell.length_b   1.000
_cell.length_c   1.000
_cell.angle_alpha   90.00
_cell.angle_beta   90.00
_cell.angle_gamma   90.00
#
_symmetry.space_group_name_H-M   'P 1'
#
loop_
_entity.id
_entity.type
_entity.pdbx_description
1 polymer ?
#
loop_
_entity_poly.entity_id
_entity_poly.type
_entity_poly.pdbx_seq_one_letter_code
_entity_poly.pdbx_strand_id
1 'polypeptide(L)'
;MIFILFIALLSFTDADKQCPRNSMYFDYETCNPNRRSQCPSGFTCRKSRDTDRPDLELYLCCESGDMTAGEWFAEALIAPQVFPQAPVSIIKEMKLQPLDERTEFPDVHIGDEIVVISFPSYATGTIRSVELSQAFMSTGYYHVMTIVDPGYRPFALFFSYNIPCSPSPVIQLFNNPGQPTSTAQRFITYMENTTTVPVLESYRALYVVLVFRTNSPLFVQSMGNNYNSFITGETLMGHCKDVTCLLTNSTVGRELGQPLGGSLFYLTTKRSMFPTSEQPLRDESSSRYLNLFILSLLAIRFLI
;
A
#
# COMPACT_ATOMS: atom_id res chain seq x y z
N MET A 1 -54.59 9.32 43.79
CA MET A 1 -53.31 10.05 43.75
C MET A 1 -52.17 9.06 44.01
N ILE A 2 -51.82 8.26 43.00
CA ILE A 2 -50.61 7.43 42.99
C ILE A 2 -49.94 7.79 41.69
N PHE A 3 -48.96 8.67 41.82
CA PHE A 3 -48.17 9.21 40.73
C PHE A 3 -47.37 8.04 40.13
N ILE A 4 -47.69 7.74 38.87
CA ILE A 4 -46.94 6.85 38.00
C ILE A 4 -45.57 7.51 37.80
N LEU A 5 -44.64 7.25 38.71
CA LEU A 5 -43.22 7.51 38.51
C LEU A 5 -42.61 6.28 37.82
N PHE A 6 -43.14 5.95 36.64
CA PHE A 6 -42.38 5.22 35.65
C PHE A 6 -41.29 6.18 35.21
N ILE A 7 -40.16 6.14 35.91
CA ILE A 7 -38.88 6.57 35.36
C ILE A 7 -38.64 5.61 34.21
N ALA A 8 -39.20 5.97 33.06
CA ALA A 8 -38.68 5.53 31.78
C ALA A 8 -37.25 6.03 31.75
N LEU A 9 -36.32 5.17 32.19
CA LEU A 9 -34.95 5.16 31.73
C LEU A 9 -35.03 4.94 30.22
N LEU A 10 -35.43 5.98 29.50
CA LEU A 10 -35.06 6.18 28.11
C LEU A 10 -33.56 6.35 28.17
N SER A 11 -32.84 5.24 28.06
CA SER A 11 -31.52 5.24 27.47
C SER A 11 -31.71 5.93 26.12
N PHE A 12 -31.45 7.23 26.05
CA PHE A 12 -31.14 7.88 24.79
C PHE A 12 -29.90 7.15 24.30
N THR A 13 -30.10 6.15 23.44
CA THR A 13 -29.03 5.70 22.55
C THR A 13 -28.85 6.89 21.61
N ASP A 14 -27.97 7.81 21.98
CA ASP A 14 -27.53 8.85 21.06
C ASP A 14 -27.00 8.13 19.82
N ALA A 15 -27.56 8.50 18.68
CA ALA A 15 -27.11 8.07 17.37
C ALA A 15 -25.67 8.53 17.21
N ASP A 16 -24.71 7.62 17.39
CA ASP A 16 -23.30 7.99 17.46
C ASP A 16 -22.53 7.35 16.31
N LYS A 17 -21.85 8.20 15.55
CA LYS A 17 -20.93 7.80 14.51
C LYS A 17 -19.56 7.67 15.15
N GLN A 18 -19.04 6.45 15.18
CA GLN A 18 -17.84 6.13 15.94
C GLN A 18 -16.69 5.71 15.03
N CYS A 19 -15.56 6.38 15.20
CA CYS A 19 -14.29 5.95 14.64
C CYS A 19 -13.78 4.67 15.34
N PRO A 20 -12.90 3.90 14.68
CA PRO A 20 -12.29 2.73 15.28
C PRO A 20 -11.64 3.03 16.63
N ARG A 21 -11.83 2.12 17.60
CA ARG A 21 -11.30 2.23 18.97
C ARG A 21 -11.69 3.52 19.71
N ASN A 22 -12.82 4.12 19.32
CA ASN A 22 -13.29 5.40 19.88
C ASN A 22 -12.26 6.53 19.71
N SER A 23 -11.45 6.48 18.64
CA SER A 23 -10.59 7.60 18.25
C SER A 23 -11.43 8.83 17.88
N MET A 24 -10.81 10.02 17.88
CA MET A 24 -11.51 11.25 17.51
C MET A 24 -11.80 11.25 16.01
N TYR A 25 -13.05 11.57 15.62
CA TYR A 25 -13.35 11.98 14.25
C TYR A 25 -13.05 13.46 14.10
N PHE A 26 -12.65 13.88 12.89
CA PHE A 26 -12.47 15.29 12.57
C PHE A 26 -13.83 15.99 12.44
N ASP A 27 -14.73 15.41 11.66
CA ASP A 27 -16.12 15.81 11.49
C ASP A 27 -17.00 14.59 11.17
N TYR A 28 -18.30 14.82 10.95
CA TYR A 28 -19.26 13.79 10.57
C TYR A 28 -19.41 13.61 9.06
N GLU A 29 -18.59 14.30 8.25
CA GLU A 29 -18.59 14.18 6.80
C GLU A 29 -17.98 12.84 6.41
N THR A 30 -18.65 12.16 5.46
CA THR A 30 -18.20 10.86 5.00
C THR A 30 -17.05 11.03 4.03
N CYS A 31 -15.96 10.32 4.24
CA CYS A 31 -14.86 10.28 3.30
C CYS A 31 -14.98 9.04 2.39
N ASN A 32 -14.37 9.08 1.22
CA ASN A 32 -14.24 7.91 0.33
C ASN A 32 -12.80 7.38 0.38
N PRO A 33 -12.53 6.14 0.82
CA PRO A 33 -11.16 5.62 0.95
C PRO A 33 -10.38 5.59 -0.38
N ASN A 34 -11.07 5.67 -1.52
CA ASN A 34 -10.47 5.66 -2.86
C ASN A 34 -10.21 7.07 -3.42
N ARG A 35 -10.62 8.13 -2.72
CA ARG A 35 -10.42 9.53 -3.16
C ARG A 35 -9.29 10.19 -2.38
N ARG A 36 -8.50 11.02 -3.08
CA ARG A 36 -7.29 11.67 -2.56
C ARG A 36 -7.61 12.75 -1.53
N SER A 37 -6.75 12.88 -0.52
CA SER A 37 -6.62 14.07 0.34
C SER A 37 -7.93 14.65 0.89
N GLN A 38 -8.88 13.81 1.29
CA GLN A 38 -10.13 14.27 1.92
C GLN A 38 -9.96 14.59 3.40
N CYS A 39 -9.08 13.85 4.09
CA CYS A 39 -8.87 14.04 5.51
C CYS A 39 -7.70 15.01 5.78
N PRO A 40 -7.81 15.85 6.81
CA PRO A 40 -6.72 16.73 7.22
C PRO A 40 -5.56 15.93 7.82
N SER A 41 -4.40 16.58 7.94
CA SER A 41 -3.21 15.99 8.58
C SER A 41 -3.51 15.46 9.98
N GLY A 42 -3.01 14.27 10.30
CA GLY A 42 -3.30 13.57 11.56
C GLY A 42 -4.60 12.74 11.55
N PHE A 43 -5.37 12.81 10.47
CA PHE A 43 -6.57 12.01 10.27
C PHE A 43 -6.46 11.20 8.96
N THR A 44 -7.05 10.02 8.94
CA THR A 44 -7.14 9.19 7.73
C THR A 44 -8.58 8.69 7.55
N CYS A 45 -8.92 8.28 6.33
CA CYS A 45 -10.27 7.84 5.99
C CYS A 45 -10.47 6.39 6.45
N ARG A 46 -11.15 6.19 7.59
CA ARG A 46 -11.25 4.89 8.27
C ARG A 46 -12.68 4.39 8.27
N LYS A 47 -12.84 3.07 8.11
CA LYS A 47 -14.15 2.41 8.24
C LYS A 47 -14.68 2.67 9.64
N SER A 48 -15.81 3.32 9.72
CA SER A 48 -16.45 3.79 10.95
C SER A 48 -17.79 3.08 11.14
N ARG A 49 -18.34 3.15 12.34
CA ARG A 49 -19.63 2.53 12.67
C ARG A 49 -20.68 3.60 12.90
N ASP A 50 -21.85 3.40 12.31
CA ASP A 50 -23.07 4.13 12.65
C ASP A 50 -23.89 3.21 13.58
N THR A 51 -24.14 3.62 14.82
CA THR A 51 -24.90 2.79 15.77
C THR A 51 -26.34 2.57 15.34
N ASP A 52 -26.91 3.52 14.59
CA ASP A 52 -28.29 3.44 14.10
C ASP A 52 -28.40 2.60 12.84
N ARG A 53 -27.34 2.59 12.03
CA ARG A 53 -27.26 1.85 10.77
C ARG A 53 -25.99 1.00 10.72
N PRO A 54 -25.93 -0.07 11.53
CA PRO A 54 -24.72 -0.90 11.64
C PRO A 54 -24.33 -1.59 10.34
N ASP A 55 -25.28 -1.79 9.43
CA ASP A 55 -25.07 -2.43 8.13
C ASP A 55 -24.58 -1.45 7.04
N LEU A 56 -24.59 -0.14 7.31
CA LEU A 56 -24.10 0.86 6.36
C LEU A 56 -22.57 0.90 6.39
N GLU A 57 -21.95 0.70 5.22
CA GLU A 57 -20.52 1.02 5.09
C GLU A 57 -20.32 2.53 5.17
N LEU A 58 -19.80 2.96 6.32
CA LEU A 58 -19.47 4.34 6.62
C LEU A 58 -17.96 4.49 6.74
N TYR A 59 -17.42 5.59 6.21
CA TYR A 59 -16.03 5.98 6.41
C TYR A 59 -15.99 7.43 6.87
N LEU A 60 -15.17 7.72 7.88
CA LEU A 60 -14.99 9.05 8.43
C LEU A 60 -13.50 9.37 8.50
N CYS A 61 -13.18 10.66 8.56
CA CYS A 61 -11.84 11.11 8.87
C CYS A 61 -11.58 10.94 10.36
N CYS A 62 -10.79 9.93 10.70
CA CYS A 62 -10.52 9.49 12.06
C CYS A 62 -9.04 9.66 12.39
N GLU A 63 -8.74 10.03 13.64
CA GLU A 63 -7.38 10.25 14.12
C GLU A 63 -6.51 9.00 13.87
N SER A 64 -5.28 9.24 13.39
CA SER A 64 -4.35 8.19 12.97
C SER A 64 -3.03 8.15 13.73
N GLY A 65 -2.78 9.11 14.63
CA GLY A 65 -1.51 9.24 15.37
C GLY A 65 -1.15 8.01 16.22
N ASP A 66 -2.16 7.36 16.80
CA ASP A 66 -1.98 6.18 17.67
C ASP A 66 -2.16 4.85 16.94
N MET A 67 -2.34 4.87 15.62
CA MET A 67 -2.49 3.64 14.84
C MET A 67 -1.18 2.83 14.86
N THR A 68 -1.31 1.55 15.18
CA THR A 68 -0.25 0.55 15.07
C THR A 68 0.02 0.18 13.62
N ALA A 69 1.19 -0.41 13.33
CA ALA A 69 1.49 -0.94 12.00
C ALA A 69 0.44 -1.97 11.53
N GLY A 70 -0.05 -2.80 12.45
CA GLY A 70 -1.12 -3.77 12.17
C GLY A 70 -2.42 -3.11 11.71
N GLU A 71 -2.85 -2.02 12.37
CA GLU A 71 -4.06 -1.29 11.99
C GLU A 71 -3.92 -0.63 10.63
N TRP A 72 -2.79 0.04 10.35
CA TRP A 72 -2.52 0.63 9.04
C TRP A 72 -2.58 -0.40 7.91
N PHE A 73 -1.94 -1.55 8.10
CA PHE A 73 -1.89 -2.60 7.07
C PHE A 73 -3.24 -3.32 6.91
N ALA A 74 -4.01 -3.47 7.99
CA ALA A 74 -5.34 -4.05 7.95
C ALA A 74 -6.34 -3.13 7.24
N GLU A 75 -6.31 -1.83 7.55
CA GLU A 75 -7.22 -0.85 6.94
C GLU A 75 -6.91 -0.59 5.47
N ALA A 76 -5.65 -0.69 5.06
CA ALA A 76 -5.28 -0.71 3.65
C ALA A 76 -5.71 -1.99 2.91
N LEU A 77 -6.27 -2.98 3.63
CA LEU A 77 -6.63 -4.32 3.12
C LEU A 77 -5.42 -5.10 2.57
N ILE A 78 -4.24 -4.82 3.11
CA ILE A 78 -2.99 -5.37 2.64
C ILE A 78 -2.51 -6.51 3.55
N ALA A 79 -2.76 -6.45 4.86
CA ALA A 79 -2.62 -7.60 5.76
C ALA A 79 -4.00 -8.05 6.30
N PRO A 80 -4.28 -9.36 6.41
CA PRO A 80 -3.43 -10.51 6.08
C PRO A 80 -3.53 -10.96 4.61
N GLN A 81 -4.26 -10.23 3.76
CA GLN A 81 -4.68 -10.68 2.43
C GLN A 81 -3.50 -10.79 1.44
N VAL A 82 -2.61 -9.80 1.46
CA VAL A 82 -1.45 -9.72 0.57
C VAL A 82 -0.18 -10.09 1.33
N PHE A 83 -0.02 -9.55 2.53
CA PHE A 83 1.06 -9.91 3.45
C PHE A 83 0.56 -10.87 4.52
N PRO A 84 1.20 -12.03 4.72
CA PRO A 84 0.73 -13.02 5.69
C PRO A 84 0.78 -12.50 7.14
N GLN A 85 1.67 -11.55 7.43
CA GLN A 85 1.81 -10.94 8.75
C GLN A 85 2.04 -9.44 8.60
N ALA A 86 1.42 -8.66 9.48
CA ALA A 86 1.72 -7.24 9.59
C ALA A 86 3.12 -7.02 10.20
N PRO A 87 3.78 -5.89 9.87
CA PRO A 87 5.03 -5.52 10.51
C PRO A 87 4.91 -5.35 12.01
N VAL A 88 5.98 -5.64 12.74
CA VAL A 88 6.03 -5.47 14.20
C VAL A 88 5.96 -3.99 14.61
N SER A 89 6.51 -3.09 13.80
CA SER A 89 6.57 -1.65 14.10
C SER A 89 6.38 -0.78 12.85
N ILE A 90 6.13 0.51 13.06
CA ILE A 90 6.07 1.50 11.99
C ILE A 90 7.49 1.97 11.66
N ILE A 91 7.81 2.05 10.36
CA ILE A 91 8.98 2.80 9.89
C ILE A 91 8.69 4.27 10.15
N LYS A 92 9.53 4.90 10.99
CA LYS A 92 9.33 6.26 11.48
C LYS A 92 9.34 7.26 10.33
N GLU A 93 10.34 7.12 9.45
CA GLU A 93 10.56 8.04 8.34
C GLU A 93 11.15 7.31 7.15
N MET A 94 10.80 7.75 5.94
CA MET A 94 11.41 7.30 4.70
C MET A 94 11.82 8.52 3.87
N LYS A 95 12.99 8.45 3.23
CA LYS A 95 13.43 9.47 2.28
C LYS A 95 13.43 8.89 0.89
N LEU A 96 12.77 9.56 -0.04
CA LEU A 96 12.86 9.24 -1.47
C LEU A 96 14.15 9.76 -2.07
N GLN A 97 14.60 9.11 -3.15
CA GLN A 97 15.61 9.67 -4.02
C GLN A 97 15.11 11.02 -4.57
N PRO A 98 15.92 12.09 -4.54
CA PRO A 98 15.54 13.38 -5.11
C PRO A 98 15.07 13.28 -6.56
N LEU A 99 14.15 14.17 -6.95
CA LEU A 99 13.63 14.26 -8.32
C LEU A 99 14.73 14.62 -9.32
N ASP A 100 15.64 15.48 -8.88
CA ASP A 100 16.84 15.94 -9.57
C ASP A 100 17.90 16.37 -8.54
N GLU A 101 19.02 16.95 -9.00
CA GLU A 101 20.12 17.39 -8.12
C GLU A 101 19.73 18.50 -7.13
N ARG A 102 18.57 19.13 -7.28
CA ARG A 102 18.16 20.33 -6.53
C ARG A 102 16.81 20.19 -5.82
N THR A 103 16.03 19.18 -6.18
CA THR A 103 14.66 19.02 -5.72
C THR A 103 14.55 17.76 -4.84
N GLU A 104 14.71 17.96 -3.53
CA GLU A 104 14.47 16.91 -2.54
C GLU A 104 12.98 16.74 -2.26
N PHE A 105 12.60 15.51 -1.94
CA PHE A 105 11.27 15.23 -1.40
C PHE A 105 11.21 15.58 0.08
N PRO A 106 10.03 15.96 0.60
CA PRO A 106 9.82 15.96 2.04
C PRO A 106 9.98 14.54 2.60
N ASP A 107 10.23 14.49 3.90
CA ASP A 107 10.26 13.24 4.65
C ASP A 107 8.89 12.55 4.60
N VAL A 108 8.89 11.25 4.32
CA VAL A 108 7.67 10.46 4.07
C VAL A 108 7.35 9.60 5.27
N HIS A 109 6.13 9.75 5.77
CA HIS A 109 5.59 8.99 6.89
C HIS A 109 4.49 8.04 6.41
N ILE A 110 4.03 7.18 7.31
CA ILE A 110 2.95 6.24 7.02
C ILE A 110 1.64 7.00 6.72
N GLY A 111 0.96 6.62 5.63
CA GLY A 111 -0.28 7.22 5.19
C GLY A 111 -0.12 8.48 4.33
N ASP A 112 1.08 9.02 4.18
CA ASP A 112 1.32 10.22 3.39
C ASP A 112 0.94 10.03 1.91
N GLU A 113 0.56 11.13 1.24
CA GLU A 113 0.36 11.16 -0.20
C GLU A 113 1.26 12.23 -0.84
N ILE A 114 2.14 11.79 -1.74
CA ILE A 114 3.09 12.63 -2.46
C ILE A 114 2.58 12.84 -3.88
N VAL A 115 2.42 14.09 -4.29
CA VAL A 115 1.89 14.45 -5.61
C VAL A 115 2.96 15.14 -6.44
N VAL A 116 3.36 14.52 -7.56
CA VAL A 116 4.43 14.99 -8.46
C VAL A 116 3.98 15.13 -9.90
N ILE A 117 2.71 15.45 -10.11
CA ILE A 117 2.12 15.66 -11.45
C ILE A 117 2.81 16.79 -12.25
N SER A 118 3.49 17.71 -11.58
CA SER A 118 4.29 18.78 -12.19
C SER A 118 5.62 18.28 -12.78
N PHE A 119 6.01 17.04 -12.51
CA PHE A 119 7.23 16.40 -13.02
C PHE A 119 6.86 15.28 -14.00
N PRO A 120 6.56 15.59 -15.27
CA PRO A 120 5.93 14.64 -16.20
C PRO A 120 6.81 13.45 -16.59
N SER A 121 8.13 13.57 -16.43
CA SER A 121 9.09 12.49 -16.65
C SER A 121 9.19 11.51 -15.48
N TYR A 122 8.68 11.87 -14.30
CA TYR A 122 8.78 11.05 -13.10
C TYR A 122 7.63 10.05 -13.03
N ALA A 123 7.98 8.76 -12.99
CA ALA A 123 7.01 7.66 -13.01
C ALA A 123 7.09 6.74 -11.77
N THR A 124 8.21 6.71 -11.06
CA THR A 124 8.43 5.78 -9.94
C THR A 124 9.27 6.41 -8.84
N GLY A 125 8.91 6.16 -7.59
CA GLY A 125 9.66 6.56 -6.41
C GLY A 125 10.63 5.50 -5.95
N THR A 126 11.91 5.85 -5.83
CA THR A 126 12.90 4.96 -5.21
C THR A 126 13.17 5.41 -3.79
N ILE A 127 13.09 4.51 -2.81
CA ILE A 127 13.48 4.80 -1.43
C ILE A 127 15.01 4.90 -1.35
N ARG A 128 15.52 6.00 -0.80
CA ARG A 128 16.96 6.23 -0.54
C ARG A 128 17.37 5.71 0.84
N SER A 129 16.54 5.94 1.85
CA SER A 129 16.78 5.52 3.22
C SER A 129 15.49 5.30 3.99
N VAL A 130 15.55 4.45 5.01
CA VAL A 130 14.46 4.23 5.97
C VAL A 130 14.99 4.41 7.39
N GLU A 131 14.22 5.04 8.26
CA GLU A 131 14.51 5.18 9.69
C GLU A 131 13.53 4.33 10.50
N LEU A 132 14.07 3.42 11.30
CA LEU A 132 13.28 2.62 12.24
C LEU A 132 13.02 3.42 13.53
N SER A 133 11.89 3.17 14.18
CA SER A 133 11.52 3.83 15.44
C SER A 133 12.54 3.57 16.58
N GLN A 134 13.29 2.48 16.48
CA GLN A 134 14.36 2.13 17.42
C GLN A 134 15.54 1.49 16.66
N ALA A 135 16.76 1.70 17.18
CA ALA A 135 17.94 0.99 16.69
C ALA A 135 17.92 -0.45 17.20
N PHE A 136 18.36 -1.39 16.36
CA PHE A 136 18.51 -2.80 16.74
C PHE A 136 19.99 -3.17 16.87
N MET A 137 20.26 -4.34 17.47
CA MET A 137 21.62 -4.86 17.65
C MET A 137 22.42 -4.86 16.34
N SER A 138 23.72 -4.55 16.43
CA SER A 138 24.62 -4.36 15.28
C SER A 138 25.07 -5.66 14.59
N THR A 139 24.30 -6.75 14.71
CA THR A 139 24.64 -8.06 14.11
C THR A 139 23.54 -8.51 13.17
N GLY A 140 23.94 -9.13 12.04
CA GLY A 140 23.04 -9.60 11.00
C GLY A 140 22.92 -8.64 9.82
N TYR A 141 21.83 -8.79 9.06
CA TYR A 141 21.58 -8.07 7.83
C TYR A 141 20.14 -7.56 7.78
N TYR A 142 19.98 -6.32 7.34
CA TYR A 142 18.70 -5.75 6.96
C TYR A 142 18.40 -6.03 5.49
N HIS A 143 17.10 -6.19 5.21
CA HIS A 143 16.57 -6.28 3.86
C HIS A 143 15.36 -5.37 3.75
N VAL A 144 15.34 -4.51 2.75
CA VAL A 144 14.27 -3.53 2.53
C VAL A 144 13.60 -3.83 1.20
N MET A 145 12.32 -4.15 1.28
CA MET A 145 11.47 -4.48 0.14
C MET A 145 10.44 -3.37 -0.03
N THR A 146 10.46 -2.71 -1.18
CA THR A 146 9.44 -1.75 -1.60
C THR A 146 8.59 -2.40 -2.66
N ILE A 147 7.28 -2.45 -2.44
CA ILE A 147 6.32 -3.09 -3.34
C ILE A 147 5.29 -2.05 -3.74
N VAL A 148 5.11 -1.89 -5.05
CA VAL A 148 4.15 -0.95 -5.62
C VAL A 148 2.94 -1.72 -6.08
N ASP A 149 1.77 -1.28 -5.61
CA ASP A 149 0.45 -1.87 -5.90
C ASP A 149 0.37 -3.38 -5.59
N PRO A 150 0.68 -3.79 -4.35
CA PRO A 150 0.88 -5.21 -4.02
C PRO A 150 -0.41 -6.07 -4.11
N GLY A 151 -1.58 -5.44 -4.11
CA GLY A 151 -2.88 -6.13 -4.09
C GLY A 151 -3.44 -6.53 -5.45
N TYR A 152 -2.86 -6.06 -6.56
CA TYR A 152 -3.35 -6.35 -7.90
C TYR A 152 -2.22 -6.39 -8.93
N ARG A 153 -2.54 -6.81 -10.15
CA ARG A 153 -1.63 -6.72 -11.28
C ARG A 153 -1.96 -5.51 -12.14
N PRO A 154 -0.96 -4.81 -12.70
CA PRO A 154 0.48 -5.04 -12.51
C PRO A 154 0.98 -4.57 -11.13
N PHE A 155 2.09 -5.14 -10.68
CA PHE A 155 2.81 -4.71 -9.46
C PHE A 155 4.31 -4.65 -9.74
N ALA A 156 5.04 -3.89 -8.93
CA ALA A 156 6.49 -3.82 -9.00
C ALA A 156 7.12 -4.05 -7.63
N LEU A 157 8.36 -4.54 -7.63
CA LEU A 157 9.11 -4.86 -6.43
C LEU A 157 10.54 -4.39 -6.59
N PHE A 158 11.03 -3.66 -5.59
CA PHE A 158 12.40 -3.20 -5.44
C PHE A 158 12.94 -3.76 -4.15
N PHE A 159 14.01 -4.55 -4.23
CA PHE A 159 14.55 -5.27 -3.08
C PHE A 159 16.02 -4.97 -2.89
N SER A 160 16.32 -4.19 -1.85
CA SER A 160 17.67 -3.96 -1.36
C SER A 160 17.95 -4.94 -0.22
N TYR A 161 18.92 -5.81 -0.37
CA TYR A 161 19.14 -6.91 0.58
C TYR A 161 20.61 -7.12 0.89
N ASN A 162 20.87 -7.85 1.97
CA ASN A 162 22.20 -8.04 2.56
C ASN A 162 22.87 -6.72 2.96
N ILE A 163 22.09 -5.77 3.47
CA ILE A 163 22.62 -4.53 4.04
C ILE A 163 23.13 -4.85 5.44
N PRO A 164 24.43 -4.72 5.74
CA PRO A 164 24.95 -5.02 7.07
C PRO A 164 24.25 -4.18 8.14
N CYS A 165 23.81 -4.80 9.24
CA CYS A 165 23.24 -4.07 10.35
C CYS A 165 24.27 -3.09 10.93
N SER A 166 23.81 -1.91 11.33
CA SER A 166 24.60 -0.88 11.97
C SER A 166 23.90 -0.44 13.27
N PRO A 167 24.61 0.21 14.21
CA PRO A 167 23.97 0.76 15.42
C PRO A 167 23.05 1.97 15.12
N SER A 168 23.02 2.46 13.88
CA SER A 168 22.11 3.53 13.46
C SER A 168 20.68 2.98 13.26
N PRO A 169 19.64 3.72 13.69
CA PRO A 169 18.26 3.40 13.31
C PRO A 169 17.98 3.67 11.83
N VAL A 170 18.87 4.43 11.17
CA VAL A 170 18.77 4.75 9.75
C VAL A 170 19.48 3.68 8.92
N ILE A 171 18.72 3.08 8.01
CA ILE A 171 19.20 2.13 7.01
C ILE A 171 19.34 2.88 5.68
N GLN A 172 20.58 3.11 5.27
CA GLN A 172 20.91 3.72 3.99
C GLN A 172 20.87 2.67 2.88
N LEU A 173 20.02 2.88 1.88
CA LEU A 173 19.89 1.98 0.71
C LEU A 173 20.80 2.45 -0.43
N PHE A 174 20.94 3.76 -0.62
CA PHE A 174 21.78 4.31 -1.67
C PHE A 174 22.53 5.55 -1.18
N ASN A 175 23.84 5.61 -1.43
CA ASN A 175 24.67 6.77 -1.05
C ASN A 175 24.53 7.92 -2.08
N ASN A 176 24.37 7.56 -3.35
CA ASN A 176 24.17 8.41 -4.53
C ASN A 176 23.12 7.74 -5.43
N PRO A 177 22.51 8.43 -6.42
CA PRO A 177 21.48 7.82 -7.27
C PRO A 177 21.96 6.48 -7.86
N GLY A 178 21.38 5.39 -7.38
CA GLY A 178 21.66 4.04 -7.86
C GLY A 178 22.97 3.38 -7.40
N GLN A 179 23.75 3.96 -6.48
CA GLN A 179 24.95 3.31 -5.94
C GLN A 179 24.71 2.66 -4.56
N PRO A 180 24.91 1.35 -4.41
CA PRO A 180 24.75 0.66 -3.13
C PRO A 180 25.75 1.16 -2.10
N THR A 181 25.37 1.10 -0.82
CA THR A 181 26.14 1.67 0.29
C THR A 181 27.29 0.78 0.75
N SER A 182 27.26 -0.50 0.36
CA SER A 182 28.31 -1.47 0.65
C SER A 182 28.47 -2.48 -0.49
N THR A 183 29.62 -3.15 -0.54
CA THR A 183 29.89 -4.24 -1.50
C THR A 183 29.07 -5.51 -1.22
N ALA A 184 28.58 -5.67 0.02
CA ALA A 184 27.71 -6.77 0.42
C ALA A 184 26.26 -6.55 0.01
N GLN A 185 25.82 -5.29 -0.02
CA GLN A 185 24.48 -4.93 -0.43
C GLN A 185 24.24 -5.31 -1.89
N ARG A 186 23.06 -5.88 -2.14
CA ARG A 186 22.57 -6.24 -3.46
C ARG A 186 21.23 -5.55 -3.70
N PHE A 187 20.90 -5.37 -4.97
CA PHE A 187 19.63 -4.77 -5.39
C PHE A 187 19.04 -5.58 -6.54
N ILE A 188 17.77 -5.95 -6.43
CA ILE A 188 17.01 -6.64 -7.47
C ILE A 188 15.69 -5.93 -7.68
N THR A 189 15.25 -5.87 -8.94
CA THR A 189 13.94 -5.36 -9.33
C THR A 189 13.14 -6.42 -10.04
N TYR A 190 11.84 -6.48 -9.76
CA TYR A 190 10.86 -7.25 -10.53
C TYR A 190 9.70 -6.32 -10.90
N MET A 191 9.22 -6.44 -12.13
CA MET A 191 8.05 -5.70 -12.60
C MET A 191 7.16 -6.66 -13.38
N GLU A 192 5.93 -6.84 -12.93
CA GLU A 192 4.90 -7.55 -13.68
C GLU A 192 4.46 -6.64 -14.84
N ASN A 193 4.78 -7.04 -16.07
CA ASN A 193 4.54 -6.22 -17.26
C ASN A 193 3.59 -6.87 -18.29
N THR A 194 2.96 -7.99 -17.93
CA THR A 194 1.99 -8.68 -18.79
C THR A 194 0.60 -8.03 -18.71
N THR A 195 0.34 -7.27 -17.65
CA THR A 195 -0.91 -6.52 -17.46
C THR A 195 -0.71 -5.04 -17.80
N THR A 196 -1.65 -4.44 -18.51
CA THR A 196 -1.65 -3.00 -18.81
C THR A 196 -2.63 -2.26 -17.92
N VAL A 197 -2.34 -0.98 -17.65
CA VAL A 197 -3.26 -0.07 -16.96
C VAL A 197 -3.91 0.90 -17.96
N PRO A 198 -5.14 1.40 -17.69
CA PRO A 198 -5.78 2.36 -18.58
C PRO A 198 -4.99 3.69 -18.67
N VAL A 199 -5.13 4.40 -19.79
CA VAL A 199 -4.62 5.77 -19.93
C VAL A 199 -5.45 6.71 -19.04
N LEU A 200 -4.80 7.40 -18.12
CA LEU A 200 -5.43 8.31 -17.15
C LEU A 200 -4.67 9.64 -17.08
N GLU A 201 -5.34 10.69 -16.58
CA GLU A 201 -4.71 12.01 -16.38
C GLU A 201 -3.65 12.03 -15.27
N SER A 202 -3.74 11.09 -14.34
CA SER A 202 -2.73 10.86 -13.30
C SER A 202 -2.86 9.43 -12.76
N TYR A 203 -1.76 8.90 -12.24
CA TYR A 203 -1.67 7.56 -11.68
C TYR A 203 -1.37 7.68 -10.20
N ARG A 204 -2.19 7.07 -9.34
CA ARG A 204 -1.95 6.97 -7.90
C ARG A 204 -1.59 5.53 -7.59
N ALA A 205 -0.38 5.31 -7.09
CA ALA A 205 0.12 4.00 -6.73
C ALA A 205 0.37 3.91 -5.23
N LEU A 206 0.00 2.79 -4.63
CA LEU A 206 0.28 2.45 -3.24
C LEU A 206 1.68 1.85 -3.13
N TYR A 207 2.54 2.49 -2.37
CA TYR A 207 3.86 1.98 -2.03
C TYR A 207 3.79 1.35 -0.65
N VAL A 208 4.20 0.09 -0.54
CA VAL A 208 4.41 -0.59 0.75
C VAL A 208 5.88 -0.89 0.92
N VAL A 209 6.46 -0.41 2.02
CA VAL A 209 7.87 -0.59 2.36
C VAL A 209 7.95 -1.47 3.59
N LEU A 210 8.72 -2.56 3.48
CA LEU A 210 8.93 -3.55 4.53
C LEU A 210 10.42 -3.68 4.83
N VAL A 211 10.76 -3.70 6.11
CA VAL A 211 12.12 -3.96 6.61
C VAL A 211 12.12 -5.31 7.31
N PHE A 212 13.01 -6.19 6.86
CA PHE A 212 13.26 -7.51 7.46
C PHE A 212 14.67 -7.57 8.03
N ARG A 213 14.90 -8.54 8.91
CA ARG A 213 16.21 -8.81 9.49
C ARG A 213 16.50 -10.30 9.51
N THR A 214 17.71 -10.67 9.11
CA THR A 214 18.22 -12.04 9.21
C THR A 214 19.57 -12.05 9.93
N ASN A 215 19.92 -13.19 10.54
CA ASN A 215 21.23 -13.36 11.18
C ASN A 215 22.36 -13.63 10.18
N SER A 216 22.01 -14.21 9.02
CA SER A 216 22.92 -14.58 7.93
C SER A 216 22.51 -13.86 6.64
N PRO A 217 23.44 -13.62 5.69
CA PRO A 217 23.07 -13.02 4.41
C PRO A 217 22.13 -13.95 3.64
N LEU A 218 21.18 -13.36 2.91
CA LEU A 218 20.30 -14.06 1.98
C LEU A 218 21.05 -14.45 0.72
N PHE A 219 20.79 -15.67 0.26
CA PHE A 219 21.34 -16.20 -0.99
C PHE A 219 20.23 -16.40 -2.00
N VAL A 220 20.06 -15.41 -2.88
CA VAL A 220 19.14 -15.55 -4.02
C VAL A 220 19.85 -16.36 -5.10
N GLN A 221 19.57 -17.66 -5.16
CA GLN A 221 20.18 -18.57 -6.13
C GLN A 221 19.69 -18.26 -7.53
N SER A 222 20.61 -18.05 -8.46
CA SER A 222 20.26 -17.88 -9.87
C SER A 222 19.76 -19.20 -10.48
N MET A 223 18.65 -19.16 -11.20
CA MET A 223 18.13 -20.32 -11.93
C MET A 223 18.95 -20.55 -13.20
N GLY A 224 20.12 -21.18 -13.07
CA GLY A 224 20.92 -21.60 -14.22
C GLY A 224 22.23 -22.30 -13.82
N ASN A 225 22.58 -23.39 -14.51
CA ASN A 225 23.84 -24.13 -14.33
C ASN A 225 25.09 -23.38 -14.85
N ASN A 226 24.98 -22.09 -15.19
CA ASN A 226 26.07 -21.30 -15.73
C ASN A 226 26.58 -20.32 -14.67
N TYR A 227 27.87 -20.41 -14.36
CA TYR A 227 28.60 -19.57 -13.39
C TYR A 227 28.51 -18.03 -13.61
N ASN A 228 27.85 -17.58 -14.68
CA ASN A 228 27.61 -16.16 -15.02
C ASN A 228 26.12 -15.77 -15.00
N SER A 229 25.26 -16.54 -14.34
CA SER A 229 23.83 -16.26 -14.35
C SER A 229 23.50 -15.09 -13.41
N PHE A 230 23.11 -13.95 -14.00
CA PHE A 230 22.66 -12.77 -13.27
C PHE A 230 21.41 -13.11 -12.45
N ILE A 231 21.34 -12.59 -11.22
CA ILE A 231 20.13 -12.72 -10.40
C ILE A 231 19.09 -11.75 -10.97
N THR A 232 17.98 -12.27 -11.46
CA THR A 232 16.88 -11.48 -12.03
C THR A 232 15.71 -11.37 -11.05
N GLY A 233 14.79 -10.43 -11.31
CA GLY A 233 13.52 -10.37 -10.58
C GLY A 233 12.74 -11.68 -10.65
N GLU A 234 12.74 -12.36 -11.81
CA GLU A 234 12.14 -13.69 -11.99
C GLU A 234 12.71 -14.74 -11.03
N THR A 235 14.03 -14.68 -10.81
CA THR A 235 14.72 -15.56 -9.87
C THR A 235 14.26 -15.30 -8.44
N LEU A 236 14.13 -14.04 -8.05
CA LEU A 236 13.60 -13.64 -6.74
C LEU A 236 12.16 -14.11 -6.55
N MET A 237 11.33 -13.98 -7.58
CA MET A 237 9.93 -14.42 -7.54
C MET A 237 9.79 -15.94 -7.40
N GLY A 238 10.76 -16.74 -7.84
CA GLY A 238 10.76 -18.18 -7.59
C GLY A 238 9.49 -18.90 -8.08
N HIS A 239 9.05 -18.57 -9.30
CA HIS A 239 7.78 -19.00 -9.92
C HIS A 239 6.50 -18.40 -9.33
N CYS A 240 6.60 -17.51 -8.35
CA CYS A 240 5.44 -16.81 -7.82
C CYS A 240 4.89 -15.77 -8.79
N LYS A 241 3.57 -15.70 -8.81
CA LYS A 241 2.78 -14.84 -9.70
C LYS A 241 2.31 -13.55 -9.02
N ASP A 242 2.42 -13.49 -7.71
CA ASP A 242 1.96 -12.40 -6.88
C ASP A 242 2.83 -12.28 -5.61
N VAL A 243 2.61 -11.19 -4.89
CA VAL A 243 3.35 -10.84 -3.67
C VAL A 243 3.08 -11.84 -2.55
N THR A 244 1.83 -12.31 -2.43
CA THR A 244 1.43 -13.29 -1.42
C THR A 244 2.26 -14.56 -1.56
N CYS A 245 2.28 -15.17 -2.75
CA CYS A 245 3.09 -16.34 -3.04
C CYS A 245 4.58 -16.08 -2.78
N LEU A 246 5.11 -14.92 -3.21
CA LEU A 246 6.52 -14.60 -2.98
C LEU A 246 6.85 -14.70 -1.49
N LEU A 247 6.03 -14.14 -0.62
CA LEU A 247 6.33 -14.05 0.80
C LEU A 247 5.98 -15.33 1.57
N THR A 248 5.04 -16.15 1.10
CA THR A 248 4.65 -17.39 1.78
C THR A 248 5.37 -18.64 1.24
N ASN A 249 5.60 -18.71 -0.06
CA ASN A 249 6.01 -19.96 -0.73
C ASN A 249 7.44 -19.93 -1.25
N SER A 250 7.97 -18.75 -1.63
CA SER A 250 9.35 -18.68 -2.12
C SER A 250 10.36 -18.98 -1.00
N THR A 251 11.57 -19.42 -1.38
CA THR A 251 12.66 -19.62 -0.42
C THR A 251 13.03 -18.31 0.27
N VAL A 252 13.12 -17.21 -0.49
CA VAL A 252 13.46 -15.88 0.05
C VAL A 252 12.40 -15.40 1.04
N GLY A 253 11.11 -15.53 0.70
CA GLY A 253 10.00 -15.14 1.58
C GLY A 253 10.03 -15.86 2.93
N ARG A 254 10.29 -17.17 2.91
CA ARG A 254 10.40 -17.99 4.13
C ARG A 254 11.61 -17.62 4.99
N GLU A 255 12.75 -17.27 4.37
CA GLU A 255 13.94 -16.82 5.09
C GLU A 255 13.77 -15.43 5.70
N LEU A 256 13.00 -14.54 5.06
CA LEU A 256 12.73 -13.19 5.53
C LEU A 256 11.87 -13.17 6.81
N GLY A 257 10.91 -14.08 6.93
CA GLY A 257 10.04 -14.17 8.10
C GLY A 257 9.13 -12.94 8.29
N GLN A 258 8.85 -12.59 9.54
CA GLN A 258 8.00 -11.43 9.86
C GLN A 258 8.75 -10.11 9.61
N PRO A 259 8.12 -9.10 8.97
CA PRO A 259 8.71 -7.78 8.85
C PRO A 259 8.90 -7.11 10.22
N LEU A 260 10.09 -6.57 10.46
CA LEU A 260 10.45 -5.82 11.66
C LEU A 260 9.77 -4.44 11.68
N GLY A 261 9.76 -3.79 10.53
CA GLY A 261 9.17 -2.47 10.34
C GLY A 261 8.41 -2.43 9.02
N GLY A 262 7.35 -1.64 8.97
CA GLY A 262 6.71 -1.33 7.70
C GLY A 262 6.06 0.04 7.68
N SER A 263 5.86 0.53 6.47
CA SER A 263 5.11 1.75 6.18
C SER A 263 4.44 1.62 4.82
N LEU A 264 3.45 2.46 4.60
CA LEU A 264 2.75 2.58 3.33
C LEU A 264 2.51 4.06 3.04
N PHE A 265 2.57 4.45 1.78
CA PHE A 265 2.29 5.81 1.33
C PHE A 265 1.79 5.77 -0.11
N TYR A 266 1.22 6.88 -0.59
CA TYR A 266 0.76 7.00 -1.96
C TYR A 266 1.67 7.94 -2.74
N LEU A 267 2.00 7.55 -3.97
CA LEU A 267 2.67 8.40 -4.93
C LEU A 267 1.76 8.64 -6.14
N THR A 268 1.49 9.91 -6.41
CA THR A 268 0.69 10.35 -7.54
C THR A 268 1.57 10.98 -8.61
N THR A 269 1.64 10.36 -9.78
CA THR A 269 2.48 10.79 -10.92
C THR A 269 1.64 11.14 -12.14
N LYS A 270 2.22 11.90 -13.08
CA LYS A 270 1.59 12.12 -14.40
C LYS A 270 1.70 10.89 -15.31
N ARG A 271 2.78 10.12 -15.16
CA ARG A 271 3.10 8.95 -15.98
C ARG A 271 3.08 7.67 -15.16
N SER A 272 2.47 6.62 -15.70
CA SER A 272 2.51 5.29 -15.09
C SER A 272 3.91 4.67 -15.21
N MET A 273 4.34 3.95 -14.17
CA MET A 273 5.49 3.06 -14.26
C MET A 273 5.18 1.76 -15.01
N PHE A 274 3.90 1.42 -15.14
CA PHE A 274 3.43 0.22 -15.83
C PHE A 274 3.03 0.51 -17.27
N PRO A 275 3.07 -0.51 -18.16
CA PRO A 275 2.56 -0.39 -19.52
C PRO A 275 1.11 0.10 -19.54
N THR A 276 0.82 1.08 -20.40
CA THR A 276 -0.52 1.65 -20.56
C THR A 276 -1.19 1.16 -21.83
N SER A 277 -2.50 0.97 -21.81
CA SER A 277 -3.30 0.67 -23.01
C SER A 277 -4.54 1.55 -23.06
N GLU A 278 -4.93 1.94 -24.27
CA GLU A 278 -6.22 2.56 -24.53
C GLU A 278 -7.31 1.48 -24.35
N GLN A 279 -7.80 1.32 -23.12
CA GLN A 279 -9.01 0.53 -22.92
C GLN A 279 -10.19 1.34 -23.47
N PRO A 280 -11.03 0.78 -24.36
CA PRO A 280 -12.30 1.42 -24.67
C PRO A 280 -13.09 1.49 -23.36
N LEU A 281 -13.53 2.70 -22.99
CA LEU A 281 -14.45 2.92 -21.89
C LEU A 281 -15.64 1.97 -22.08
N ARG A 282 -15.67 0.86 -21.34
CA ARG A 282 -16.90 0.09 -21.18
C ARG A 282 -17.81 0.93 -20.30
N ASP A 283 -18.60 1.78 -20.94
CA ASP A 283 -19.81 2.33 -20.34
C ASP A 283 -20.73 1.16 -19.98
N GLU A 284 -20.60 0.62 -18.77
CA GLU A 284 -21.56 -0.34 -18.20
C GLU A 284 -22.98 0.25 -18.05
N SER A 285 -23.16 1.54 -18.33
CA SER A 285 -24.43 2.23 -18.36
C SER A 285 -25.23 2.01 -19.66
N SER A 286 -24.60 1.67 -20.79
CA SER A 286 -25.30 1.64 -22.10
C SER A 286 -25.88 0.26 -22.49
N SER A 287 -25.38 -0.83 -21.89
CA SER A 287 -25.85 -2.19 -22.20
C SER A 287 -27.20 -2.54 -21.56
N ARG A 288 -27.57 -1.90 -20.44
CA ARG A 288 -28.85 -2.17 -19.77
C ARG A 288 -30.05 -1.49 -20.46
N TYR A 289 -29.85 -0.34 -21.11
CA TYR A 289 -30.94 0.36 -21.81
C TYR A 289 -31.24 -0.23 -23.19
N LEU A 290 -30.25 -0.78 -23.90
CA LEU A 290 -30.51 -1.43 -25.19
C LEU A 290 -31.33 -2.73 -25.04
N ASN A 291 -31.06 -3.52 -24.00
CA ASN A 291 -31.79 -4.76 -23.75
C ASN A 291 -33.25 -4.51 -23.30
N LEU A 292 -33.52 -3.42 -22.57
CA LEU A 292 -34.89 -3.02 -22.21
C LEU A 292 -35.69 -2.47 -23.42
N PHE A 293 -35.02 -1.82 -24.38
CA PHE A 293 -35.69 -1.31 -25.59
C PHE A 293 -36.02 -2.42 -26.60
N ILE A 294 -35.17 -3.44 -26.73
CA ILE A 294 -35.42 -4.57 -27.64
C ILE A 294 -36.55 -5.47 -27.10
N LEU A 295 -36.60 -5.68 -25.77
CA LEU A 295 -37.68 -6.45 -25.13
C LEU A 295 -39.05 -5.74 -25.23
N SER A 296 -39.10 -4.41 -25.14
CA SER A 296 -40.37 -3.67 -25.31
C SER A 296 -40.86 -3.65 -26.76
N LEU A 297 -39.96 -3.59 -27.75
CA LEU A 297 -40.33 -3.68 -29.17
C LEU A 297 -40.81 -5.08 -29.59
N LEU A 298 -40.29 -6.14 -28.96
CA LEU A 298 -40.76 -7.52 -29.19
C LEU A 298 -42.13 -7.79 -28.54
N ALA A 299 -42.42 -7.19 -27.39
CA ALA A 299 -43.74 -7.34 -26.74
C ALA A 299 -44.88 -6.67 -27.54
N ILE A 300 -44.59 -5.59 -28.29
CA ILE A 300 -45.60 -4.89 -29.10
C ILE A 300 -45.95 -5.67 -30.38
N ARG A 301 -45.05 -6.53 -30.90
CA ARG A 301 -45.35 -7.38 -32.07
C ARG A 301 -46.17 -8.63 -31.77
N PHE A 302 -46.39 -8.96 -30.50
CA PHE A 302 -47.23 -10.11 -30.10
C PHE A 302 -48.62 -9.70 -29.57
N LEU A 303 -48.97 -8.41 -29.65
CA LEU A 303 -50.23 -7.85 -29.15
C LEU A 303 -51.04 -7.09 -30.21
N ILE A 304 -50.73 -7.28 -31.50
CA ILE A 304 -51.57 -6.88 -32.63
C ILE A 304 -51.89 -8.13 -33.46
#